data_AF-A0A3D5NSD8-F1
#
_entry.id   AF-A0A3D5NSD8-F1
#
_cell.length_a   1.000
_cell.length_b   1.000
_cell.length_c   1.000
_cell.angle_alpha   90.00
_cell.angle_beta   90.00
_cell.angle_gamma   90.00
#
_symmetry.space_group_name_H-M   'P 1'
#
loop_
_entity.id
_entity.type
_entity.pdbx_description
1 polymer ?
#
loop_
_entity_poly.entity_id
_entity_poly.type
_entity_poly.pdbx_seq_one_letter_code
_entity_poly.pdbx_strand_id
1 'polypeptide(L)'
;MKNKAVILGSNYYIGLSIIRCLGKEGIYTVAMDYSKENTYGADSKYLKAQIIVPHYKKQEAELVKLMVDYAKKEEVKPVLFPSGDPYVEFIDRNFDALKEVYLFPMDVKGKWTDIMMKDTLETLAVMYGMPIPESVELNDPDIFDKVDKIVGYPCILKPTESTMFVAKFRVKNFIVNNREELLKYRDIILESSLDGVIQRIIPGFDDHMYTYDAYLDRNSDVTHWMTCQKHRQFPINFGASVYTEQRLVPEL
;
A
#
# COMPACT_ATOMS: atom_id res chain seq x y z
N MET A 1 -23.86 15.65 -8.57
CA MET A 1 -23.42 14.28 -8.92
C MET A 1 -24.30 13.30 -8.15
N LYS A 2 -24.86 12.26 -8.79
CA LYS A 2 -25.76 11.30 -8.11
C LYS A 2 -25.03 10.09 -7.52
N ASN A 3 -23.81 9.80 -7.98
CA ASN A 3 -23.03 8.67 -7.54
C ASN A 3 -22.68 8.81 -6.05
N LYS A 4 -23.03 7.80 -5.25
CA LYS A 4 -22.56 7.70 -3.87
C LYS A 4 -21.08 7.31 -3.86
N ALA A 5 -20.34 7.78 -2.86
CA ALA A 5 -19.00 7.29 -2.57
C ALA A 5 -19.12 6.17 -1.52
N VAL A 6 -18.70 4.96 -1.88
CA VAL A 6 -18.65 3.80 -0.97
C VAL A 6 -17.19 3.61 -0.55
N ILE A 7 -16.93 3.75 0.74
CA ILE A 7 -15.60 3.65 1.34
C ILE A 7 -15.54 2.32 2.09
N LEU A 8 -14.60 1.45 1.69
CA LEU A 8 -14.32 0.21 2.39
C LEU A 8 -13.31 0.50 3.50
N GLY A 9 -13.76 0.40 4.75
CA GLY A 9 -12.96 0.71 5.93
C GLY A 9 -12.99 2.18 6.33
N SER A 10 -13.34 2.42 7.60
CA SER A 10 -13.30 3.74 8.23
C SER A 10 -12.52 3.74 9.55
N ASN A 11 -11.73 2.69 9.79
CA ASN A 11 -10.87 2.53 10.97
C ASN A 11 -9.47 3.15 10.82
N TYR A 12 -9.20 3.87 9.73
CA TYR A 12 -7.91 4.50 9.45
C TYR A 12 -8.07 5.88 8.79
N TYR A 13 -6.99 6.68 8.79
CA TYR A 13 -7.07 8.10 8.45
C TYR A 13 -7.40 8.32 6.98
N ILE A 14 -7.07 7.35 6.12
CA ILE A 14 -7.41 7.38 4.69
C ILE A 14 -8.93 7.39 4.52
N GLY A 15 -9.65 6.47 5.19
CA GLY A 15 -11.11 6.41 5.16
C GLY A 15 -11.75 7.71 5.65
N LEU A 16 -11.27 8.23 6.79
CA LEU A 16 -11.71 9.53 7.32
C LEU A 16 -11.46 10.68 6.33
N SER A 17 -10.31 10.69 5.67
CA SER A 17 -9.93 11.73 4.70
C SER A 17 -10.85 11.70 3.49
N ILE A 18 -11.11 10.53 2.92
CA ILE A 18 -12.04 10.35 1.80
C ILE A 18 -13.45 10.83 2.20
N ILE A 19 -13.96 10.39 3.35
CA ILE A 19 -15.27 10.80 3.88
C ILE A 19 -15.37 12.32 4.02
N ARG A 20 -14.34 12.96 4.61
CA ARG A 20 -14.34 14.41 4.84
C ARG A 20 -14.19 15.21 3.56
N CYS A 21 -13.28 14.83 2.66
CA CYS A 21 -13.05 15.56 1.42
C CYS A 21 -14.29 15.51 0.53
N LEU A 22 -14.85 14.32 0.29
CA LEU A 22 -16.01 14.17 -0.58
C LEU A 22 -17.30 14.71 0.07
N GLY A 23 -17.51 14.46 1.36
CA GLY A 23 -18.72 14.90 2.04
C GLY A 23 -18.80 16.42 2.24
N LYS A 24 -17.66 17.14 2.29
CA LYS A 24 -17.64 18.62 2.25
C LYS A 24 -18.18 19.17 0.93
N GLU A 25 -17.89 18.48 -0.17
CA GLU A 25 -18.40 18.80 -1.51
C GLU A 25 -19.84 18.29 -1.75
N GLY A 26 -20.52 17.82 -0.71
CA GLY A 26 -21.91 17.37 -0.78
C GLY A 26 -22.11 15.98 -1.36
N ILE A 27 -21.05 15.20 -1.58
CA ILE A 27 -21.16 13.82 -2.04
C ILE A 27 -21.70 12.93 -0.91
N TYR A 28 -22.65 12.06 -1.23
CA TYR A 28 -23.22 11.11 -0.27
C TYR A 28 -22.21 9.99 0.00
N THR A 29 -21.62 9.99 1.19
CA THR A 29 -20.59 9.03 1.59
C THR A 29 -21.18 7.90 2.42
N VAL A 30 -20.75 6.67 2.13
CA VAL A 30 -21.18 5.44 2.79
C VAL A 30 -19.96 4.65 3.19
N ALA A 31 -19.80 4.37 4.48
CA ALA A 31 -18.76 3.52 5.01
C ALA A 31 -19.29 2.09 5.10
N MET A 32 -18.52 1.13 4.59
CA MET A 32 -18.76 -0.29 4.78
C MET A 32 -17.64 -0.85 5.66
N ASP A 33 -18.01 -1.23 6.88
CA ASP A 33 -17.09 -1.73 7.91
C ASP A 33 -17.50 -3.13 8.36
N TYR A 34 -16.54 -3.99 8.67
CA TYR A 34 -16.87 -5.32 9.19
C TYR A 34 -17.18 -5.35 10.69
N SER A 35 -16.98 -4.22 11.38
CA SER A 35 -17.25 -4.02 12.80
C SER A 35 -17.51 -2.53 13.05
N LYS A 36 -18.22 -2.21 14.14
CA LYS A 36 -18.31 -0.82 14.64
C LYS A 36 -17.09 -0.41 15.46
N GLU A 37 -16.32 -1.38 15.94
CA GLU A 37 -15.18 -1.13 16.81
C GLU A 37 -14.06 -0.39 16.05
N ASN A 38 -13.50 0.64 16.69
CA ASN A 38 -12.39 1.44 16.17
C ASN A 38 -12.63 2.10 14.81
N THR A 39 -13.90 2.34 14.44
CA THR A 39 -14.29 3.00 13.17
C THR A 39 -14.43 4.52 13.31
N TYR A 40 -13.39 5.20 13.81
CA TYR A 40 -13.46 6.65 14.09
C TYR A 40 -13.75 7.51 12.85
N GLY A 41 -13.47 6.99 11.65
CA GLY A 41 -13.87 7.61 10.38
C GLY A 41 -15.39 7.72 10.25
N ALA A 42 -16.14 6.78 10.84
CA ALA A 42 -17.58 6.75 10.77
C ALA A 42 -18.27 7.81 11.64
N ASP A 43 -17.59 8.32 12.67
CA ASP A 43 -18.10 9.42 13.53
C ASP A 43 -18.05 10.79 12.84
N SER A 44 -17.51 10.86 11.63
CA SER A 44 -17.43 12.10 10.85
C SER A 44 -18.84 12.60 10.53
N LYS A 45 -19.15 13.87 10.83
CA LYS A 45 -20.43 14.53 10.44
C LYS A 45 -20.71 14.52 8.92
N TYR A 46 -19.67 14.24 8.13
CA TYR A 46 -19.73 14.13 6.68
C TYR A 46 -20.08 12.72 6.19
N LEU A 47 -20.09 11.72 7.08
CA LEU A 47 -20.63 10.40 6.77
C LEU A 47 -22.16 10.45 6.71
N LYS A 48 -22.76 9.85 5.67
CA LYS A 48 -24.22 9.77 5.56
C LYS A 48 -24.79 8.42 6.00
N ALA A 49 -24.04 7.33 5.83
CA ALA A 49 -24.43 6.03 6.32
C ALA A 49 -23.21 5.16 6.65
N GLN A 50 -23.31 4.38 7.72
CA GLN A 50 -22.40 3.27 8.00
C GLN A 50 -23.18 1.97 7.86
N ILE A 51 -22.64 1.01 7.12
CA ILE A 51 -23.22 -0.32 6.93
C ILE A 51 -22.23 -1.33 7.49
N ILE A 52 -22.72 -2.20 8.38
CA ILE A 52 -21.91 -3.31 8.88
C ILE A 52 -22.04 -4.48 7.92
N VAL A 53 -20.90 -4.96 7.43
CA VAL A 53 -20.80 -5.94 6.36
C VAL A 53 -19.97 -7.17 6.80
N PRO A 54 -20.04 -8.30 6.09
CA PRO A 54 -19.17 -9.44 6.36
C PRO A 54 -17.69 -9.09 6.23
N HIS A 55 -16.82 -9.81 6.95
CA HIS A 55 -15.40 -9.52 6.96
C HIS A 55 -14.73 -9.88 5.62
N TYR A 56 -14.02 -8.92 5.01
CA TYR A 56 -13.42 -9.04 3.67
C TYR A 56 -12.52 -10.27 3.46
N LYS A 57 -11.76 -10.71 4.48
CA LYS A 57 -10.98 -11.98 4.43
C LYS A 57 -11.72 -13.24 4.88
N LYS A 58 -12.62 -13.16 5.87
CA LYS A 58 -13.21 -14.36 6.51
C LYS A 58 -14.51 -14.80 5.84
N GLN A 59 -15.22 -13.86 5.22
CA GLN A 59 -16.54 -14.02 4.63
C GLN A 59 -16.59 -13.31 3.26
N GLU A 60 -15.53 -13.50 2.46
CA GLU A 60 -15.30 -12.74 1.23
C GLU A 60 -16.49 -12.82 0.26
N ALA A 61 -16.99 -14.03 -0.01
CA ALA A 61 -18.11 -14.25 -0.93
C ALA A 61 -19.42 -13.60 -0.44
N GLU A 62 -19.67 -13.60 0.87
CA GLU A 62 -20.85 -12.95 1.47
C GLU A 62 -20.76 -11.43 1.33
N LEU A 63 -19.56 -10.86 1.54
CA LEU A 63 -19.32 -9.43 1.35
C LEU A 63 -19.55 -9.01 -0.10
N VAL A 64 -18.99 -9.76 -1.06
CA VAL A 64 -19.17 -9.48 -2.51
C VAL A 64 -20.64 -9.50 -2.87
N LYS A 65 -21.38 -10.53 -2.44
CA LYS A 65 -22.83 -10.61 -2.67
C LYS A 65 -23.56 -9.39 -2.11
N LEU A 66 -23.29 -9.02 -0.86
CA LEU A 66 -23.91 -7.85 -0.24
C LEU A 66 -23.60 -6.56 -1.01
N MET A 67 -22.34 -6.36 -1.42
CA MET A 67 -21.92 -5.18 -2.17
C MET A 67 -22.59 -5.12 -3.55
N VAL A 68 -22.69 -6.25 -4.25
CA VAL A 68 -23.40 -6.33 -5.54
C VAL A 68 -24.89 -6.02 -5.36
N ASP A 69 -25.53 -6.60 -4.35
CA ASP A 69 -26.94 -6.35 -4.03
C ASP A 69 -27.19 -4.89 -3.59
N TYR A 70 -26.21 -4.27 -2.92
CA TYR A 70 -26.25 -2.86 -2.56
C TYR A 70 -26.17 -1.98 -3.82
N ALA A 71 -25.16 -2.18 -4.67
CA ALA A 71 -24.94 -1.36 -5.85
C ALA A 71 -26.09 -1.48 -6.87
N LYS A 72 -26.69 -2.66 -7.02
CA LYS A 72 -27.86 -2.89 -7.90
C LYS A 72 -29.13 -2.13 -7.48
N LYS A 73 -29.21 -1.67 -6.22
CA LYS A 73 -30.33 -0.85 -5.72
C LYS A 73 -30.14 0.64 -5.97
N GLU A 74 -28.94 1.06 -6.35
CA GLU A 74 -28.63 2.47 -6.62
C GLU A 74 -29.02 2.85 -8.05
N GLU A 75 -29.49 4.09 -8.24
CA GLU A 75 -29.89 4.60 -9.57
C GLU A 75 -28.72 4.66 -10.54
N VAL A 76 -27.52 4.95 -10.02
CA VAL A 76 -26.26 5.03 -10.78
C VAL A 76 -25.16 4.29 -10.01
N LYS A 77 -24.18 3.74 -10.74
CA LYS A 77 -23.07 2.99 -10.14
C LYS A 77 -22.35 3.83 -9.08
N PRO A 78 -22.28 3.40 -7.81
CA PRO A 78 -21.47 4.08 -6.80
C PRO A 78 -19.98 4.01 -7.13
N VAL A 79 -19.21 4.98 -6.63
CA VAL A 79 -17.75 5.00 -6.73
C VAL A 79 -17.17 4.27 -5.53
N LEU A 80 -16.32 3.27 -5.76
CA LEU A 80 -15.73 2.43 -4.73
C LEU A 80 -14.33 2.92 -4.37
N PHE A 81 -14.10 3.14 -3.08
CA PHE A 81 -12.83 3.59 -2.53
C PHE A 81 -12.29 2.57 -1.52
N PRO A 82 -11.15 1.90 -1.80
CA PRO A 82 -10.45 1.12 -0.79
C PRO A 82 -9.69 2.07 0.16
N SER A 83 -9.93 1.98 1.48
CA SER A 83 -9.22 2.83 2.44
C SER A 83 -7.87 2.28 2.90
N GLY A 84 -7.38 1.21 2.28
CA GLY A 84 -6.11 0.57 2.60
C GLY A 84 -5.88 -0.73 1.84
N ASP A 85 -4.64 -1.20 1.90
CA ASP A 85 -4.08 -2.34 1.15
C ASP A 85 -4.97 -3.60 1.15
N PRO A 86 -5.51 -4.08 2.29
CA PRO A 86 -6.33 -5.30 2.27
C PRO A 86 -7.64 -5.15 1.47
N TYR A 87 -8.16 -3.92 1.35
CA TYR A 87 -9.34 -3.64 0.54
C TYR A 87 -8.99 -3.50 -0.94
N VAL A 88 -7.80 -3.02 -1.26
CA VAL A 88 -7.29 -3.01 -2.64
C VAL A 88 -7.15 -4.45 -3.14
N GLU A 89 -6.51 -5.33 -2.38
CA GLU A 89 -6.41 -6.76 -2.71
C GLU A 89 -7.79 -7.42 -2.84
N PHE A 90 -8.73 -7.10 -1.93
CA PHE A 90 -10.10 -7.62 -1.98
C PHE A 90 -10.80 -7.21 -3.29
N ILE A 91 -10.64 -5.95 -3.71
CA ILE A 91 -11.22 -5.48 -4.98
C ILE A 91 -10.58 -6.22 -6.16
N ASP A 92 -9.25 -6.39 -6.18
CA ASP A 92 -8.56 -7.11 -7.25
C ASP A 92 -8.99 -8.58 -7.37
N ARG A 93 -9.12 -9.30 -6.25
CA ARG A 93 -9.62 -10.69 -6.24
C ARG A 93 -11.03 -10.80 -6.80
N ASN A 94 -11.86 -9.78 -6.55
CA ASN A 94 -13.28 -9.73 -6.93
C ASN A 94 -13.55 -8.75 -8.08
N PHE A 95 -12.52 -8.47 -8.89
CA PHE A 95 -12.52 -7.40 -9.88
C PHE A 95 -13.72 -7.47 -10.82
N ASP A 96 -13.95 -8.63 -11.45
CA ASP A 96 -14.97 -8.79 -12.47
C ASP A 96 -16.38 -8.50 -11.92
N ALA A 97 -16.69 -9.05 -10.75
CA ALA A 97 -17.98 -8.88 -10.08
C ALA A 97 -18.20 -7.43 -9.61
N LEU A 98 -17.17 -6.78 -9.09
CA LEU A 98 -17.29 -5.41 -8.58
C LEU A 98 -17.27 -4.38 -9.71
N LYS A 99 -16.47 -4.56 -10.77
CA LYS A 99 -16.37 -3.64 -11.91
C LYS A 99 -17.70 -3.53 -12.68
N GLU A 100 -18.49 -4.60 -12.69
CA GLU A 100 -19.81 -4.60 -13.31
C GLU A 100 -20.76 -3.56 -12.66
N VAL A 101 -20.66 -3.35 -11.35
CA VAL A 101 -21.66 -2.57 -10.58
C VAL A 101 -21.10 -1.35 -9.85
N TYR A 102 -19.77 -1.23 -9.70
CA TYR A 102 -19.08 -0.08 -9.12
C TYR A 102 -18.20 0.65 -10.14
N LEU A 103 -17.87 1.91 -9.83
CA LEU A 103 -16.84 2.69 -10.52
C LEU A 103 -15.57 2.73 -9.67
N PHE A 104 -14.45 2.35 -10.27
CA PHE A 104 -13.10 2.54 -9.73
C PHE A 104 -12.11 2.57 -10.91
N PRO A 105 -10.95 3.25 -10.79
CA PRO A 105 -10.13 3.59 -11.96
C PRO A 105 -9.37 2.41 -12.57
N MET A 106 -9.13 1.32 -11.82
CA MET A 106 -8.37 0.18 -12.33
C MET A 106 -9.15 -0.59 -13.40
N ASP A 107 -8.55 -0.78 -14.57
CA ASP A 107 -9.15 -1.50 -15.71
C ASP A 107 -8.47 -2.86 -15.98
N VAL A 108 -7.45 -3.24 -15.19
CA VAL A 108 -6.74 -4.51 -15.30
C VAL A 108 -6.79 -5.27 -13.96
N LYS A 109 -7.38 -6.46 -13.98
CA LYS A 109 -7.48 -7.34 -12.80
C LYS A 109 -6.09 -7.68 -12.25
N GLY A 110 -5.92 -7.56 -10.93
CA GLY A 110 -4.68 -7.93 -10.22
C GLY A 110 -3.58 -6.87 -10.27
N LYS A 111 -3.72 -5.83 -11.09
CA LYS A 111 -2.66 -4.86 -11.33
C LYS A 111 -2.34 -4.01 -10.09
N TRP A 112 -3.32 -3.70 -9.23
CA TRP A 112 -3.02 -3.00 -7.99
C TRP A 112 -2.22 -3.87 -7.03
N THR A 113 -2.55 -5.15 -6.94
CA THR A 113 -1.83 -6.13 -6.11
C THR A 113 -0.39 -6.28 -6.62
N ASP A 114 -0.18 -6.37 -7.93
CA ASP A 114 1.17 -6.41 -8.54
C ASP A 114 2.00 -5.15 -8.23
N ILE A 115 1.38 -3.98 -8.08
CA ILE A 115 2.11 -2.74 -7.75
C ILE A 115 2.41 -2.66 -6.25
N MET A 116 1.55 -3.26 -5.42
CA MET A 116 1.64 -3.19 -3.97
C MET A 116 2.63 -4.21 -3.39
N MET A 117 2.76 -5.37 -4.02
CA MET A 117 3.70 -6.42 -3.61
C MET A 117 5.14 -6.03 -3.98
N LYS A 118 6.08 -6.24 -3.04
CA LYS A 118 7.44 -5.70 -3.15
C LYS A 118 8.26 -6.34 -4.26
N ASP A 119 8.13 -7.64 -4.40
CA ASP A 119 8.78 -8.49 -5.40
C ASP A 119 8.35 -8.10 -6.82
N THR A 120 7.05 -7.96 -7.04
CA THR A 120 6.50 -7.54 -8.32
C THR A 120 6.78 -6.06 -8.60
N LEU A 121 6.76 -5.19 -7.58
CA LEU A 121 7.09 -3.76 -7.75
C LEU A 121 8.54 -3.57 -8.21
N GLU A 122 9.49 -4.29 -7.61
CA GLU A 122 10.90 -4.22 -8.01
C GLU A 122 11.08 -4.71 -9.46
N THR A 123 10.45 -5.84 -9.79
CA THR A 123 10.47 -6.39 -11.16
C THR A 123 9.88 -5.41 -12.17
N LEU A 124 8.75 -4.78 -11.83
CA LEU A 124 8.12 -3.75 -12.68
C LEU A 124 9.04 -2.53 -12.84
N ALA A 125 9.66 -2.06 -11.76
CA ALA A 125 10.58 -0.93 -11.82
C ALA A 125 11.75 -1.20 -12.78
N VAL A 126 12.37 -2.38 -12.70
CA VAL A 126 13.43 -2.80 -13.64
C VAL A 126 12.91 -2.86 -15.08
N MET A 127 11.74 -3.47 -15.30
CA MET A 127 11.13 -3.61 -16.63
C MET A 127 10.89 -2.25 -17.31
N TYR A 128 10.51 -1.24 -16.55
CA TYR A 128 10.27 0.12 -17.06
C TYR A 128 11.50 1.04 -16.96
N GLY A 129 12.67 0.52 -16.61
CA GLY A 129 13.92 1.30 -16.54
C GLY A 129 13.96 2.33 -15.41
N MET A 130 13.18 2.12 -14.35
CA MET A 130 13.20 2.97 -13.16
C MET A 130 14.46 2.69 -12.34
N PRO A 131 15.17 3.73 -11.88
CA PRO A 131 16.32 3.54 -11.01
C PRO A 131 15.85 3.00 -9.66
N ILE A 132 16.37 1.83 -9.27
CA ILE A 132 16.13 1.22 -7.97
C ILE A 132 17.48 0.92 -7.30
N PRO A 133 17.54 0.92 -5.95
CA PRO A 133 18.73 0.45 -5.25
C PRO A 133 19.04 -1.01 -5.62
N GLU A 134 20.32 -1.35 -5.73
CA GLU A 134 20.73 -2.71 -6.03
C GLU A 134 20.25 -3.68 -4.94
N SER A 135 19.62 -4.76 -5.39
CA SER A 135 18.98 -5.79 -4.58
C SER A 135 19.48 -7.18 -4.96
N VAL A 136 19.48 -8.10 -4.01
CA VAL A 136 19.73 -9.53 -4.21
C VAL A 136 18.74 -10.32 -3.35
N GLU A 137 18.06 -11.30 -3.95
CA GLU A 137 17.15 -12.19 -3.23
C GLU A 137 17.92 -12.99 -2.16
N LEU A 138 17.29 -13.23 -1.00
CA LEU A 138 17.95 -13.91 0.13
C LEU A 138 18.29 -15.38 -0.17
N ASN A 139 17.52 -15.99 -1.08
CA ASN A 139 17.68 -17.37 -1.51
C ASN A 139 18.69 -17.55 -2.67
N ASP A 140 19.26 -16.46 -3.19
CA ASP A 140 20.19 -16.49 -4.32
C ASP A 140 21.44 -17.32 -3.96
N PRO A 141 21.83 -18.32 -4.79
CA PRO A 141 22.96 -19.18 -4.49
C PRO A 141 24.29 -18.41 -4.39
N ASP A 142 24.41 -17.28 -5.09
CA ASP A 142 25.60 -16.45 -5.14
C ASP A 142 25.45 -15.19 -4.26
N ILE A 143 24.53 -15.19 -3.30
CA ILE A 143 24.17 -14.01 -2.50
C ILE A 143 25.38 -13.29 -1.91
N PHE A 144 26.32 -14.03 -1.32
CA PHE A 144 27.48 -13.41 -0.68
C PHE A 144 28.39 -12.70 -1.68
N ASP A 145 28.64 -13.32 -2.83
CA ASP A 145 29.49 -12.75 -3.87
C ASP A 145 28.82 -11.56 -4.55
N LYS A 146 27.50 -11.62 -4.77
CA LYS A 146 26.73 -10.49 -5.30
C LYS A 146 26.66 -9.34 -4.30
N VAL A 147 26.50 -9.62 -3.02
CA VAL A 147 26.53 -8.56 -2.00
C VAL A 147 27.91 -7.92 -1.93
N ASP A 148 29.00 -8.69 -1.95
CA ASP A 148 30.36 -8.14 -1.89
C ASP A 148 30.72 -7.27 -3.11
N LYS A 149 30.25 -7.66 -4.32
CA LYS A 149 30.64 -6.99 -5.58
C LYS A 149 29.66 -5.92 -6.03
N ILE A 150 28.37 -6.07 -5.71
CA ILE A 150 27.28 -5.26 -6.26
C ILE A 150 26.64 -4.42 -5.16
N VAL A 151 26.10 -5.03 -4.10
CA VAL A 151 25.30 -4.28 -3.11
C VAL A 151 26.19 -3.44 -2.19
N GLY A 152 27.25 -4.04 -1.65
CA GLY A 152 28.13 -3.47 -0.64
C GLY A 152 27.55 -3.49 0.78
N TYR A 153 28.41 -3.23 1.76
CA TYR A 153 28.04 -3.07 3.17
C TYR A 153 28.29 -1.62 3.64
N PRO A 154 27.53 -1.10 4.62
CA PRO A 154 26.34 -1.73 5.20
C PRO A 154 25.17 -1.76 4.22
N CYS A 155 24.35 -2.82 4.31
CA CYS A 155 23.12 -3.00 3.55
C CYS A 155 21.95 -3.35 4.48
N ILE A 156 20.74 -3.49 3.94
CA ILE A 156 19.55 -3.89 4.70
C ILE A 156 18.98 -5.20 4.22
N LEU A 157 18.57 -6.04 5.16
CA LEU A 157 17.70 -7.19 4.90
C LEU A 157 16.25 -6.75 5.14
N LYS A 158 15.47 -6.69 4.07
CA LYS A 158 14.03 -6.40 4.10
C LYS A 158 13.23 -7.69 3.96
N PRO A 159 12.17 -7.91 4.75
CA PRO A 159 11.28 -9.05 4.54
C PRO A 159 10.38 -8.85 3.32
N THR A 160 10.06 -9.95 2.64
CA THR A 160 8.92 -10.02 1.72
C THR A 160 7.62 -9.83 2.52
N GLU A 161 7.44 -10.64 3.58
CA GLU A 161 6.27 -10.59 4.49
C GLU A 161 6.50 -9.72 5.74
N SER A 162 6.17 -8.42 5.61
CA SER A 162 6.45 -7.41 6.66
C SER A 162 5.72 -7.69 7.99
N THR A 163 4.46 -8.14 7.94
CA THR A 163 3.64 -8.35 9.14
C THR A 163 4.20 -9.47 10.02
N MET A 164 4.52 -10.61 9.41
CA MET A 164 5.08 -11.77 10.10
C MET A 164 6.47 -11.47 10.66
N PHE A 165 7.30 -10.77 9.88
CA PHE A 165 8.64 -10.38 10.30
C PHE A 165 8.62 -9.43 11.50
N VAL A 166 7.81 -8.36 11.47
CA VAL A 166 7.71 -7.41 12.58
C VAL A 166 7.14 -8.08 13.83
N ALA A 167 6.17 -8.99 13.69
CA ALA A 167 5.63 -9.75 14.81
C ALA A 167 6.70 -10.61 15.50
N LYS A 168 7.60 -11.22 14.72
CA LYS A 168 8.67 -12.09 15.21
C LYS A 168 9.87 -11.32 15.76
N PHE A 169 10.41 -10.38 14.99
CA PHE A 169 11.68 -9.71 15.29
C PHE A 169 11.55 -8.32 15.89
N ARG A 170 10.34 -7.76 15.94
CA ARG A 170 10.03 -6.41 16.49
C ARG A 170 10.78 -5.25 15.81
N VAL A 171 11.38 -5.51 14.64
CA VAL A 171 12.05 -4.52 13.79
C VAL A 171 11.51 -4.63 12.37
N LYS A 172 11.67 -3.56 11.57
CA LYS A 172 11.17 -3.51 10.18
C LYS A 172 12.14 -4.12 9.16
N ASN A 173 13.43 -4.08 9.46
CA ASN A 173 14.53 -4.64 8.68
C ASN A 173 15.72 -4.87 9.61
N PHE A 174 16.69 -5.66 9.14
CA PHE A 174 18.02 -5.73 9.76
C PHE A 174 19.00 -4.87 8.98
N ILE A 175 19.87 -4.15 9.68
CA ILE A 175 21.08 -3.58 9.10
C ILE A 175 22.14 -4.67 9.13
N VAL A 176 22.77 -4.91 7.99
CA VAL A 176 23.79 -5.93 7.79
C VAL A 176 25.10 -5.20 7.49
N ASN A 177 26.05 -5.24 8.42
CA ASN A 177 27.26 -4.44 8.37
C ASN A 177 28.43 -5.16 7.69
N ASN A 178 28.36 -6.48 7.54
CA ASN A 178 29.42 -7.30 6.98
C ASN A 178 28.89 -8.70 6.58
N ARG A 179 29.78 -9.50 5.99
CA ARG A 179 29.50 -10.87 5.52
C ARG A 179 29.10 -11.84 6.63
N GLU A 180 29.65 -11.70 7.83
CA GLU A 180 29.30 -12.55 8.98
C GLU A 180 27.86 -12.27 9.45
N GLU A 181 27.47 -11.00 9.52
CA GLU A 181 26.10 -10.60 9.82
C GLU A 181 25.13 -11.05 8.72
N LEU A 182 25.54 -11.00 7.44
CA LEU A 182 24.72 -11.51 6.35
C LEU A 182 24.41 -12.99 6.54
N LEU A 183 25.42 -13.81 6.81
CA LEU A 183 25.24 -15.25 7.06
C LEU A 183 24.29 -15.48 8.24
N LYS A 184 24.56 -14.82 9.37
CA LYS A 184 23.75 -14.91 10.58
C LYS A 184 22.28 -14.56 10.33
N TYR A 185 22.01 -13.41 9.72
CA TYR A 185 20.64 -12.96 9.50
C TYR A 185 19.93 -13.79 8.44
N ARG A 186 20.64 -14.25 7.41
CA ARG A 186 20.08 -15.19 6.42
C ARG A 186 19.60 -16.47 7.08
N ASP A 187 20.43 -17.10 7.91
CA ASP A 187 20.06 -18.36 8.57
C ASP A 187 18.86 -18.18 9.50
N ILE A 188 18.85 -17.10 10.30
CA ILE A 188 17.71 -16.75 11.18
C ILE A 188 16.39 -16.62 10.40
N ILE A 189 16.44 -16.03 9.20
CA ILE A 189 15.25 -15.81 8.38
C ILE A 189 14.77 -17.10 7.71
N LEU A 190 15.68 -17.89 7.16
CA LEU A 190 15.33 -19.17 6.54
C LEU A 190 14.81 -20.19 7.56
N GLU A 191 15.42 -20.27 8.75
CA GLU A 191 14.92 -21.09 9.87
C GLU A 191 13.53 -20.65 10.37
N SER A 192 13.15 -19.41 10.08
CA SER A 192 11.85 -18.86 10.41
C SER A 192 10.77 -19.13 9.36
N SER A 193 11.10 -19.86 8.28
CA SER A 193 10.26 -20.01 7.09
C SER A 193 9.81 -18.65 6.52
N LEU A 194 10.69 -17.67 6.60
CA LEU A 194 10.50 -16.34 6.02
C LEU A 194 11.49 -16.14 4.88
N ASP A 195 11.22 -15.15 4.04
CA ASP A 195 12.09 -14.75 2.94
C ASP A 195 12.39 -13.24 3.00
N GLY A 196 13.34 -12.79 2.19
CA GLY A 196 13.74 -11.40 2.15
C GLY A 196 14.60 -11.02 0.96
N VAL A 197 14.98 -9.76 0.95
CA VAL A 197 15.85 -9.15 -0.05
C VAL A 197 16.94 -8.38 0.67
N ILE A 198 18.19 -8.59 0.26
CA ILE A 198 19.32 -7.75 0.65
C ILE A 198 19.37 -6.58 -0.32
N GLN A 199 19.32 -5.35 0.20
CA GLN A 199 19.29 -4.15 -0.63
C GLN A 199 20.29 -3.12 -0.14
N ARG A 200 20.90 -2.39 -1.08
CA ARG A 200 21.83 -1.30 -0.79
C ARG A 200 21.14 -0.21 0.03
N ILE A 201 21.83 0.30 1.06
CA ILE A 201 21.43 1.53 1.74
C ILE A 201 21.86 2.70 0.89
N ILE A 202 20.90 3.54 0.47
CA ILE A 202 21.21 4.82 -0.16
C ILE A 202 21.57 5.82 0.95
N PRO A 203 22.78 6.43 0.92
CA PRO A 203 23.19 7.38 1.94
C PRO A 203 22.30 8.63 1.97
N GLY A 204 22.04 9.14 3.17
CA GLY A 204 21.18 10.29 3.41
C GLY A 204 20.29 10.07 4.62
N PHE A 205 19.80 11.15 5.21
CA PHE A 205 18.79 11.08 6.27
C PHE A 205 17.38 11.16 5.67
N ASP A 206 16.34 11.12 6.50
CA ASP A 206 14.94 11.16 6.04
C ASP A 206 14.63 12.37 5.13
N ASP A 207 15.37 13.48 5.30
CA ASP A 207 15.30 14.70 4.50
C ASP A 207 15.79 14.55 3.05
N HIS A 208 16.39 13.43 2.69
CA HIS A 208 16.76 13.12 1.30
C HIS A 208 15.67 12.31 0.56
N MET A 209 14.54 12.03 1.21
CA MET A 209 13.43 11.32 0.59
C MET A 209 12.37 12.29 0.07
N TYR A 210 12.09 12.17 -1.23
CA TYR A 210 11.04 12.91 -1.91
C TYR A 210 9.92 11.97 -2.34
N THR A 211 8.70 12.47 -2.38
CA THR A 211 7.54 11.76 -2.92
C THR A 211 6.95 12.53 -4.08
N TYR A 212 6.48 11.80 -5.08
CA TYR A 212 5.63 12.29 -6.15
C TYR A 212 4.30 11.57 -6.03
N ASP A 213 3.30 12.29 -5.50
CA ASP A 213 1.96 11.79 -5.26
C ASP A 213 1.04 12.30 -6.35
N ALA A 214 0.53 11.41 -7.19
CA ALA A 214 -0.23 11.77 -8.39
C ALA A 214 -1.58 11.04 -8.48
N TYR A 215 -2.55 11.72 -9.08
CA TYR A 215 -3.81 11.16 -9.52
C TYR A 215 -3.82 11.05 -11.05
N LEU A 216 -3.97 9.81 -11.52
CA LEU A 216 -4.09 9.48 -12.93
C LEU A 216 -5.56 9.25 -13.27
N ASP A 217 -6.00 9.81 -14.38
CA ASP A 217 -7.34 9.55 -14.92
C ASP A 217 -7.40 8.21 -15.68
N ARG A 218 -8.52 7.95 -16.36
CA ARG A 218 -8.74 6.69 -17.11
C ARG A 218 -7.87 6.56 -18.36
N ASN A 219 -7.33 7.67 -18.86
CA ASN A 219 -6.40 7.67 -19.99
C ASN A 219 -4.95 7.56 -19.51
N SER A 220 -4.73 7.40 -18.21
CA SER A 220 -3.41 7.47 -17.55
C SER A 220 -2.79 8.86 -17.60
N ASP A 221 -3.58 9.90 -17.83
CA ASP A 221 -3.12 11.28 -17.79
C ASP A 221 -3.01 11.74 -16.33
N VAL A 222 -1.87 12.32 -15.97
CA VAL A 222 -1.70 12.96 -14.66
C VAL A 222 -2.51 14.26 -14.65
N THR A 223 -3.59 14.29 -13.88
CA THR A 223 -4.45 15.49 -13.80
C THR A 223 -4.16 16.34 -12.56
N HIS A 224 -3.69 15.71 -11.49
CA HIS A 224 -3.33 16.36 -10.24
C HIS A 224 -2.11 15.65 -9.66
N TRP A 225 -1.19 16.42 -9.12
CA TRP A 225 0.00 15.88 -8.50
C TRP A 225 0.52 16.84 -7.44
N MET A 226 1.36 16.30 -6.56
CA MET A 226 2.17 17.10 -5.67
C MET A 226 3.50 16.39 -5.43
N THR A 227 4.55 17.18 -5.27
CA THR A 227 5.82 16.72 -4.77
C THR A 227 5.97 17.11 -3.31
N CYS A 228 6.56 16.22 -2.52
CA CYS A 228 6.84 16.48 -1.13
C CYS A 228 8.25 16.03 -0.75
N GLN A 229 8.78 16.61 0.31
CA GLN A 229 10.00 16.19 0.97
C GLN A 229 9.63 15.64 2.35
N LYS A 230 10.05 14.41 2.65
CA LYS A 230 9.94 13.88 4.01
C LYS A 230 11.01 14.53 4.86
N HIS A 231 10.71 14.82 6.12
CA HIS A 231 11.68 15.34 7.09
C HIS A 231 11.88 14.38 8.26
N ARG A 232 10.87 13.56 8.55
CA ARG A 232 10.92 12.55 9.61
C ARG A 232 10.13 11.32 9.21
N GLN A 233 10.67 10.16 9.57
CA GLN A 233 10.01 8.87 9.44
C GLN A 233 10.01 8.11 10.77
N PHE A 234 9.08 7.17 10.89
CA PHE A 234 9.05 6.21 11.99
C PHE A 234 8.95 4.76 11.46
N PRO A 235 9.92 3.87 11.78
CA PRO A 235 11.22 4.17 12.41
C PRO A 235 12.11 5.08 11.53
N ILE A 236 13.14 5.68 12.13
CA ILE A 236 14.11 6.56 11.43
C ILE A 236 14.74 5.82 10.24
N ASN A 237 14.97 6.52 9.12
CA ASN A 237 15.56 6.06 7.84
C ASN A 237 14.73 5.07 7.02
N PHE A 238 13.91 4.22 7.65
CA PHE A 238 13.22 3.12 6.94
C PHE A 238 11.72 3.09 7.20
N GLY A 239 11.16 4.17 7.72
CA GLY A 239 9.82 4.24 8.27
C GLY A 239 8.71 4.70 7.33
N ALA A 240 7.54 4.91 7.91
CA ALA A 240 6.49 5.70 7.31
C ALA A 240 6.72 7.18 7.61
N SER A 241 6.30 8.08 6.71
CA SER A 241 6.42 9.53 6.92
C SER A 241 5.61 9.96 8.14
N VAL A 242 6.23 10.74 9.03
CA VAL A 242 5.55 11.37 10.18
C VAL A 242 5.63 12.89 10.14
N TYR A 243 6.54 13.45 9.36
CA TYR A 243 6.55 14.86 8.99
C TYR A 243 7.03 15.01 7.55
N THR A 244 6.18 15.65 6.74
CA THR A 244 6.39 15.87 5.31
C THR A 244 6.05 17.31 4.99
N GLU A 245 6.88 17.96 4.19
CA GLU A 245 6.65 19.31 3.68
C GLU A 245 6.33 19.23 2.19
N GLN A 246 5.27 19.93 1.76
CA GLN A 246 5.01 20.10 0.34
C GLN A 246 6.09 21.03 -0.24
N ARG A 247 6.81 20.54 -1.25
CA ARG A 247 7.92 21.27 -1.88
C ARG A 247 7.91 20.95 -3.35
N LEU A 248 7.93 21.97 -4.21
CA LEU A 248 8.10 21.78 -5.65
C LEU A 248 9.51 21.23 -5.93
N VAL A 249 9.58 20.07 -6.58
CA VAL A 249 10.84 19.42 -7.01
C VAL A 249 10.73 19.24 -8.53
N PRO A 250 11.29 20.15 -9.34
CA PRO A 250 11.11 20.14 -10.80
C PRO A 250 11.58 18.87 -11.51
N GLU A 251 12.48 18.12 -10.90
CA GLU A 251 13.05 16.88 -11.43
C GLU A 251 12.12 15.66 -11.26
N LEU A 252 11.03 15.79 -10.47
CA LEU A 252 10.04 14.75 -10.20
C LEU A 252 8.71 15.00 -10.91
#